data_AF-A0A935FNG4-F1
#
_entry.id   AF-A0A935FNG4-F1
#
_cell.length_a   1.000
_cell.length_b   1.000
_cell.length_c   1.000
_cell.angle_alpha   90.00
_cell.angle_beta   90.00
_cell.angle_gamma   90.00
#
_symmetry.space_group_name_H-M   'P 1'
#
loop_
_entity.id
_entity.type
_entity.pdbx_description
1 polymer ?
#
loop_
_entity_poly.entity_id
_entity_poly.type
_entity_poly.pdbx_seq_one_letter_code
_entity_poly.pdbx_strand_id
1 'polypeptide(L)'
;MCGYGGGDILKTTNSGQTWVSQISSYTTPMYGLSFTDSVTGYIAGSINLKKTTNGGTNWINVYTSFTNEIFSDIAFTNANTGYAVGSYGKLQKTTNAGQTWTASTIPIAGSFLNAICFVNENTGYAVGDNSAIVKTTNAGVNWTTQTSPYSFAYNTSVDFVDVNTGYISSGSGLLRTTNGGTNWIAMNAPSGGYYKVQFRNNFGYAVNSSGKIIKSIDGGTSWIEQPTVTNNGLYALYFNTDNYVYAGGLIGTILKTIPTELLQVTRVDLTMFIEGFYNPSLNTQVRDTVRAYLRSASSPYARVDSAVAVMSENGVLSLRFSNASSGQYYITVKHRNSIETWSRAGGENITVGSTLNYNMSDQQNRAFGNNLKQIDNSPVRFAIFSGDVNQDGFVDGSDMSRIDNDAFNFVSGYVASDVNGDGTVDGSDGSITENNSFAFVGSIKP
;
A
#
# COMPACT_ATOMS: atom_id res chain seq x y z
N MET A 1 -17.51 -6.32 -6.89
CA MET A 1 -18.52 -5.50 -6.18
C MET A 1 -19.78 -6.32 -6.03
N CYS A 2 -20.54 -6.09 -4.95
CA CYS A 2 -21.89 -6.61 -4.77
C CYS A 2 -22.84 -5.43 -4.51
N GLY A 3 -24.09 -5.51 -4.99
CA GLY A 3 -25.00 -4.38 -5.07
C GLY A 3 -26.34 -4.54 -4.34
N TYR A 4 -26.91 -3.39 -3.97
CA TYR A 4 -28.29 -3.25 -3.50
C TYR A 4 -29.25 -3.16 -4.68
N GLY A 5 -30.40 -3.85 -4.62
CA GLY A 5 -31.49 -3.71 -5.61
C GLY A 5 -31.74 -4.89 -6.55
N GLY A 6 -30.96 -5.96 -6.44
CA GLY A 6 -31.16 -7.18 -7.26
C GLY A 6 -30.18 -8.31 -7.00
N GLY A 7 -29.25 -8.17 -6.05
CA GLY A 7 -28.22 -9.18 -5.82
C GLY A 7 -27.11 -9.18 -6.88
N ASP A 8 -26.93 -8.07 -7.59
CA ASP A 8 -25.94 -7.94 -8.66
C ASP A 8 -24.52 -8.15 -8.14
N ILE A 9 -23.75 -8.94 -8.89
CA ILE A 9 -22.32 -9.15 -8.66
C ILE A 9 -21.58 -8.72 -9.93
N LEU A 10 -20.72 -7.74 -9.78
CA LEU A 10 -19.87 -7.24 -10.88
C LEU A 10 -18.40 -7.59 -10.60
N LYS A 11 -17.72 -8.10 -11.63
CA LYS A 11 -16.29 -8.42 -11.61
C LYS A 11 -15.52 -7.59 -12.61
N THR A 12 -14.32 -7.17 -12.23
CA THR A 12 -13.35 -6.51 -13.11
C THR A 12 -12.06 -7.31 -13.14
N THR A 13 -11.35 -7.29 -14.26
CA THR A 13 -10.02 -7.89 -14.43
C THR A 13 -8.97 -6.86 -14.86
N ASN A 14 -9.35 -5.59 -14.99
CA ASN A 14 -8.51 -4.49 -15.48
C ASN A 14 -8.55 -3.28 -14.54
N SER A 15 -8.48 -3.55 -13.24
CA SER A 15 -8.50 -2.51 -12.20
C SER A 15 -9.68 -1.55 -12.35
N GLY A 16 -10.89 -2.11 -12.50
CA GLY A 16 -12.15 -1.35 -12.50
C GLY A 16 -12.37 -0.47 -13.72
N GLN A 17 -11.59 -0.61 -14.81
CA GLN A 17 -11.85 0.10 -16.07
C GLN A 17 -13.11 -0.43 -16.75
N THR A 18 -13.32 -1.75 -16.75
CA THR A 18 -14.56 -2.38 -17.19
C THR A 18 -15.06 -3.38 -16.16
N TRP A 19 -16.38 -3.58 -16.16
CA TRP A 19 -17.09 -4.46 -15.24
C TRP A 19 -17.98 -5.41 -16.01
N VAL A 20 -17.92 -6.69 -15.67
CA VAL A 20 -18.73 -7.74 -16.26
C VAL A 20 -19.68 -8.28 -15.19
N SER A 21 -20.98 -8.29 -15.52
CA SER A 21 -21.99 -8.93 -14.66
C SER A 21 -21.70 -10.42 -14.57
N GLN A 22 -21.57 -10.92 -13.34
CA GLN A 22 -21.58 -12.35 -13.09
C GLN A 22 -23.04 -12.80 -13.12
N ILE A 23 -23.38 -13.76 -13.99
CA ILE A 23 -24.76 -14.25 -14.12
C ILE A 23 -25.25 -14.65 -12.73
N SER A 24 -26.27 -13.94 -12.26
CA SER A 24 -26.79 -14.06 -10.91
C SER A 24 -28.29 -14.24 -11.05
N SER A 25 -28.78 -15.45 -10.79
CA SER A 25 -30.20 -15.71 -10.54
C SER A 25 -30.63 -15.25 -9.13
N TYR A 26 -29.78 -14.46 -8.45
CA TYR A 26 -30.05 -13.98 -7.11
C TYR A 26 -31.03 -12.81 -7.19
N THR A 27 -31.97 -12.76 -6.25
CA THR A 27 -33.03 -11.74 -6.18
C THR A 27 -32.99 -10.93 -4.89
N THR A 28 -32.00 -11.21 -4.03
CA THR A 28 -31.88 -10.65 -2.68
C THR A 28 -30.67 -9.72 -2.57
N PRO A 29 -30.79 -8.58 -1.86
CA PRO A 29 -29.66 -7.66 -1.63
C PRO A 29 -28.43 -8.30 -0.99
N MET A 30 -27.25 -7.80 -1.36
CA MET A 30 -25.95 -8.18 -0.81
C MET A 30 -25.25 -6.93 -0.27
N TYR A 31 -24.68 -7.01 0.93
CA TYR A 31 -24.21 -5.84 1.68
C TYR A 31 -22.70 -5.88 1.97
N GLY A 32 -22.18 -7.05 2.38
CA GLY A 32 -20.77 -7.22 2.74
C GLY A 32 -20.06 -8.22 1.83
N LEU A 33 -18.77 -8.00 1.57
CA LEU A 33 -17.93 -8.87 0.76
C LEU A 33 -16.52 -8.95 1.36
N SER A 34 -16.04 -10.18 1.58
CA SER A 34 -14.68 -10.43 2.08
C SER A 34 -14.02 -11.56 1.27
N PHE A 35 -12.82 -11.33 0.78
CA PHE A 35 -11.99 -12.36 0.12
C PHE A 35 -10.81 -12.73 1.01
N THR A 36 -10.54 -14.02 1.18
CA THR A 36 -9.37 -14.52 1.93
C THR A 36 -8.16 -14.73 1.03
N ASP A 37 -8.40 -14.89 -0.27
CA ASP A 37 -7.42 -14.98 -1.33
C ASP A 37 -8.07 -14.57 -2.67
N SER A 38 -7.40 -14.75 -3.81
CA SER A 38 -7.92 -14.33 -5.11
C SER A 38 -9.11 -15.16 -5.65
N VAL A 39 -9.37 -16.34 -5.08
CA VAL A 39 -10.41 -17.28 -5.52
C VAL A 39 -11.47 -17.58 -4.46
N THR A 40 -11.16 -17.42 -3.18
CA THR A 40 -12.05 -17.70 -2.05
C THR A 40 -12.62 -16.43 -1.47
N GLY A 41 -13.94 -16.29 -1.54
CA GLY A 41 -14.64 -15.11 -1.04
C GLY A 41 -15.98 -15.44 -0.39
N TYR A 42 -16.50 -14.49 0.38
CA TYR A 42 -17.71 -14.61 1.17
C TYR A 42 -18.57 -13.36 1.06
N ILE A 43 -19.89 -13.54 0.97
CA ILE A 43 -20.87 -12.45 0.88
C ILE A 43 -21.83 -12.53 2.05
N ALA A 44 -22.07 -11.39 2.68
CA ALA A 44 -23.19 -11.14 3.58
C ALA A 44 -24.34 -10.49 2.81
N GLY A 45 -25.56 -10.98 3.00
CA GLY A 45 -26.74 -10.46 2.33
C GLY A 45 -28.02 -10.63 3.15
N SER A 46 -29.15 -10.33 2.53
CA SER A 46 -30.45 -10.69 3.10
C SER A 46 -30.53 -12.21 3.19
N ILE A 47 -30.91 -12.74 4.36
CA ILE A 47 -31.24 -14.14 4.66
C ILE A 47 -30.13 -15.19 4.49
N ASN A 48 -29.00 -14.89 3.83
CA ASN A 48 -27.92 -15.85 3.59
C ASN A 48 -26.51 -15.26 3.79
N LEU A 49 -25.58 -16.15 4.14
CA LEU A 49 -24.15 -15.97 3.85
C LEU A 49 -23.77 -16.88 2.69
N LYS A 50 -22.97 -16.38 1.76
CA LYS A 50 -22.54 -17.13 0.57
C LYS A 50 -21.02 -17.24 0.51
N LYS A 51 -20.52 -18.27 -0.16
CA LYS A 51 -19.10 -18.53 -0.42
C LYS A 51 -18.85 -18.80 -1.91
N THR A 52 -17.71 -18.34 -2.40
CA THR A 52 -17.11 -18.76 -3.67
C THR A 52 -15.73 -19.36 -3.41
N THR A 53 -15.30 -20.27 -4.28
CA THR A 53 -13.94 -20.83 -4.31
C THR A 53 -13.33 -20.76 -5.71
N ASN A 54 -13.93 -19.99 -6.62
CA ASN A 54 -13.49 -19.83 -8.01
C ASN A 54 -13.54 -18.35 -8.46
N GLY A 55 -13.22 -17.45 -7.54
CA GLY A 55 -13.08 -16.03 -7.81
C GLY A 55 -14.40 -15.35 -8.18
N GLY A 56 -15.51 -15.81 -7.59
CA GLY A 56 -16.83 -15.22 -7.74
C GLY A 56 -17.60 -15.67 -8.98
N THR A 57 -17.13 -16.71 -9.69
CA THR A 57 -17.81 -17.27 -10.87
C THR A 57 -19.12 -17.95 -10.46
N ASN A 58 -19.14 -18.63 -9.30
CA ASN A 58 -20.36 -19.10 -8.66
C ASN A 58 -20.33 -18.84 -7.15
N TRP A 59 -21.51 -18.82 -6.54
CA TRP A 59 -21.69 -18.63 -5.10
C TRP A 59 -22.65 -19.67 -4.54
N ILE A 60 -22.24 -20.32 -3.45
CA ILE A 60 -23.03 -21.31 -2.71
C ILE A 60 -23.45 -20.75 -1.35
N ASN A 61 -24.65 -21.08 -0.89
CA ASN A 61 -25.08 -20.72 0.46
C ASN A 61 -24.30 -21.54 1.49
N VAL A 62 -23.70 -20.86 2.46
CA VAL A 62 -22.98 -21.47 3.60
C VAL A 62 -23.68 -21.21 4.94
N TYR A 63 -24.64 -20.29 4.94
CA TYR A 63 -25.58 -20.08 6.04
C TYR A 63 -26.91 -19.60 5.45
N THR A 64 -28.01 -20.07 6.03
CA THR A 64 -29.36 -19.60 5.71
C THR A 64 -30.08 -19.33 7.03
N SER A 65 -30.54 -18.09 7.21
CA SER A 65 -31.32 -17.71 8.38
C SER A 65 -32.74 -18.28 8.27
N PHE A 66 -33.27 -18.80 9.38
CA PHE A 66 -34.67 -19.26 9.47
C PHE A 66 -35.64 -18.16 9.93
N THR A 67 -35.12 -16.99 10.29
CA THR A 67 -35.90 -15.86 10.84
C THR A 67 -35.77 -14.59 10.01
N ASN A 68 -35.39 -14.72 8.73
CA ASN A 68 -35.19 -13.61 7.80
C ASN A 68 -34.20 -12.54 8.27
N GLU A 69 -33.11 -12.95 8.94
CA GLU A 69 -32.04 -12.03 9.38
C GLU A 69 -31.34 -11.37 8.17
N ILE A 70 -30.89 -10.14 8.37
CA ILE A 70 -30.04 -9.42 7.41
C ILE A 70 -28.62 -9.42 7.97
N PHE A 71 -27.64 -9.84 7.15
CA PHE A 71 -26.22 -9.64 7.45
C PHE A 71 -25.72 -8.45 6.65
N SER A 72 -25.29 -7.41 7.35
CA SER A 72 -24.84 -6.15 6.74
C SER A 72 -23.37 -6.18 6.33
N ASP A 73 -22.56 -6.97 7.02
CA ASP A 73 -21.13 -7.03 6.78
C ASP A 73 -20.50 -8.36 7.20
N ILE A 74 -19.34 -8.66 6.62
CA ILE A 74 -18.59 -9.89 6.86
C ILE A 74 -17.08 -9.62 6.77
N ALA A 75 -16.32 -10.16 7.71
CA ALA A 75 -14.87 -10.05 7.74
C ALA A 75 -14.22 -11.40 8.06
N PHE A 76 -13.15 -11.73 7.35
CA PHE A 76 -12.30 -12.89 7.65
C PHE A 76 -10.94 -12.43 8.13
N THR A 77 -10.43 -13.08 9.18
CA THR A 77 -9.10 -12.81 9.77
C THR A 77 -8.02 -13.72 9.19
N ASN A 78 -8.42 -14.90 8.72
CA ASN A 78 -7.59 -15.84 7.97
C ASN A 78 -8.52 -16.75 7.12
N ALA A 79 -7.96 -17.76 6.46
CA ALA A 79 -8.73 -18.66 5.59
C ALA A 79 -9.89 -19.41 6.28
N ASN A 80 -9.81 -19.58 7.61
CA ASN A 80 -10.75 -20.41 8.37
C ASN A 80 -11.69 -19.59 9.27
N THR A 81 -11.23 -18.46 9.78
CA THR A 81 -11.94 -17.70 10.82
C THR A 81 -12.59 -16.45 10.25
N GLY A 82 -13.91 -16.37 10.36
CA GLY A 82 -14.72 -15.27 9.84
C GLY A 82 -15.88 -14.90 10.74
N TYR A 83 -16.36 -13.68 10.57
CA TYR A 83 -17.38 -13.05 11.39
C TYR A 83 -18.37 -12.31 10.50
N ALA A 84 -19.66 -12.48 10.75
CA ALA A 84 -20.73 -11.76 10.05
C ALA A 84 -21.63 -11.06 11.06
N VAL A 85 -22.01 -9.82 10.76
CA VAL A 85 -22.85 -8.99 11.64
C VAL A 85 -24.11 -8.51 10.94
N GLY A 86 -25.12 -8.13 11.70
CA GLY A 86 -26.33 -7.55 11.12
C GLY A 86 -27.49 -7.31 12.09
N SER A 87 -28.70 -7.59 11.60
CA SER A 87 -29.96 -7.28 12.27
C SER A 87 -30.06 -7.84 13.69
N TYR A 88 -30.71 -7.11 14.59
CA TYR A 88 -30.97 -7.53 15.98
C TYR A 88 -29.71 -7.84 16.80
N GLY A 89 -28.58 -7.20 16.49
CA GLY A 89 -27.31 -7.42 17.17
C GLY A 89 -26.70 -8.79 16.88
N LYS A 90 -27.07 -9.39 15.75
CA LYS A 90 -26.55 -10.71 15.37
C LYS A 90 -25.07 -10.59 15.04
N LEU A 91 -24.28 -11.45 15.67
CA LEU A 91 -22.89 -11.71 15.33
C LEU A 91 -22.71 -13.22 15.20
N GLN A 92 -22.34 -13.68 14.00
CA GLN A 92 -22.06 -15.08 13.69
C GLN A 92 -20.56 -15.25 13.48
N LYS A 93 -20.00 -16.34 14.00
CA LYS A 93 -18.58 -16.69 13.86
C LYS A 93 -18.42 -18.08 13.24
N THR A 94 -17.48 -18.21 12.33
CA THR A 94 -16.97 -19.49 11.81
C THR A 94 -15.48 -19.64 12.15
N THR A 95 -15.04 -20.88 12.33
CA THR A 95 -13.61 -21.26 12.48
C THR A 95 -13.22 -22.38 11.52
N ASN A 96 -14.09 -22.70 10.55
CA ASN A 96 -13.92 -23.77 9.58
C ASN A 96 -14.32 -23.31 8.17
N ALA A 97 -13.89 -22.11 7.80
CA ALA A 97 -14.05 -21.54 6.46
C ALA A 97 -15.52 -21.47 5.99
N GLY A 98 -16.41 -21.16 6.93
CA GLY A 98 -17.84 -21.01 6.68
C GLY A 98 -18.65 -22.30 6.63
N GLN A 99 -18.07 -23.48 6.90
CA GLN A 99 -18.84 -24.74 6.92
C GLN A 99 -19.92 -24.72 8.02
N THR A 100 -19.60 -24.14 9.19
CA THR A 100 -20.55 -23.91 10.27
C THR A 100 -20.38 -22.51 10.84
N TRP A 101 -21.50 -21.91 11.26
CA TRP A 101 -21.55 -20.60 11.89
C TRP A 101 -22.22 -20.71 13.27
N THR A 102 -21.64 -20.04 14.25
CA THR A 102 -22.10 -20.06 15.64
C THR A 102 -22.34 -18.64 16.14
N ALA A 103 -23.44 -18.44 16.85
CA ALA A 103 -23.79 -17.12 17.37
C ALA A 103 -22.83 -16.72 18.50
N SER A 104 -22.33 -15.50 18.46
CA SER A 104 -21.57 -14.89 19.55
C SER A 104 -22.46 -13.91 20.30
N THR A 105 -22.35 -13.90 21.63
CA THR A 105 -23.08 -12.94 22.47
C THR A 105 -22.33 -11.61 22.52
N ILE A 106 -23.05 -10.51 22.35
CA ILE A 106 -22.49 -9.16 22.41
C ILE A 106 -23.24 -8.32 23.46
N PRO A 107 -22.57 -7.36 24.13
CA PRO A 107 -23.16 -6.56 25.21
C PRO A 107 -24.02 -5.39 24.69
N ILE A 108 -24.73 -5.59 23.57
CA ILE A 108 -25.67 -4.62 23.00
C ILE A 108 -26.95 -5.35 22.60
N ALA A 109 -28.05 -5.11 23.34
CA ALA A 109 -29.30 -5.82 23.10
C ALA A 109 -30.03 -5.22 21.88
N GLY A 110 -30.24 -6.03 20.84
CA GLY A 110 -31.18 -5.75 19.75
C GLY A 110 -30.79 -4.65 18.75
N SER A 111 -29.65 -3.96 18.93
CA SER A 111 -29.22 -2.91 18.00
C SER A 111 -28.69 -3.51 16.69
N PHE A 112 -29.07 -2.93 15.55
CA PHE A 112 -28.56 -3.36 14.25
C PHE A 112 -27.05 -3.07 14.16
N LEU A 113 -26.24 -4.10 13.90
CA LEU A 113 -24.82 -3.90 13.61
C LEU A 113 -24.67 -3.67 12.10
N ASN A 114 -23.95 -2.62 11.72
CA ASN A 114 -23.78 -2.19 10.33
C ASN A 114 -22.45 -2.67 9.73
N ALA A 115 -21.37 -2.69 10.50
CA ALA A 115 -20.05 -3.05 10.00
C ALA A 115 -19.18 -3.79 11.03
N ILE A 116 -18.23 -4.58 10.52
CA ILE A 116 -17.25 -5.32 11.33
C ILE A 116 -15.85 -5.22 10.71
N CYS A 117 -14.84 -4.99 11.55
CA CYS A 117 -13.44 -4.91 11.13
C CYS A 117 -12.55 -5.62 12.14
N PHE A 118 -11.52 -6.31 11.67
CA PHE A 118 -10.46 -6.89 12.51
C PHE A 118 -9.11 -6.29 12.12
N VAL A 119 -8.36 -5.82 13.13
CA VAL A 119 -7.01 -5.26 12.94
C VAL A 119 -5.93 -6.33 12.98
N ASN A 120 -6.25 -7.48 13.59
CA ASN A 120 -5.47 -8.72 13.58
C ASN A 120 -6.41 -9.88 13.95
N GLU A 121 -5.88 -11.10 14.07
CA GLU A 121 -6.69 -12.29 14.37
C GLU A 121 -7.44 -12.24 15.71
N ASN A 122 -6.96 -11.44 16.66
CA ASN A 122 -7.50 -11.38 18.02
C ASN A 122 -8.34 -10.13 18.29
N THR A 123 -8.01 -9.01 17.64
CA THR A 123 -8.59 -7.70 17.93
C THR A 123 -9.53 -7.26 16.82
N GLY A 124 -10.79 -7.01 17.17
CA GLY A 124 -11.82 -6.59 16.22
C GLY A 124 -12.86 -5.67 16.83
N TYR A 125 -13.60 -5.00 15.96
CA TYR A 125 -14.59 -3.99 16.28
C TYR A 125 -15.84 -4.22 15.45
N ALA A 126 -17.01 -4.07 16.06
CA ALA A 126 -18.28 -4.01 15.35
C ALA A 126 -19.02 -2.73 15.76
N VAL A 127 -19.67 -2.10 14.79
CA VAL A 127 -20.37 -0.81 14.99
C VAL A 127 -21.77 -0.87 14.41
N GLY A 128 -22.67 -0.07 14.96
CA GLY A 128 -24.07 -0.11 14.57
C GLY A 128 -24.91 1.06 15.05
N ASP A 129 -26.21 0.84 15.03
CA ASP A 129 -27.23 1.79 15.47
C ASP A 129 -27.12 2.09 16.97
N ASN A 130 -27.79 3.16 17.42
CA ASN A 130 -27.78 3.62 18.82
C ASN A 130 -26.36 3.88 19.36
N SER A 131 -25.48 4.39 18.49
CA SER A 131 -24.06 4.63 18.76
C SER A 131 -23.29 3.38 19.18
N ALA A 132 -23.75 2.18 18.81
CA ALA A 132 -23.10 0.94 19.19
C ALA A 132 -21.66 0.89 18.66
N ILE A 133 -20.73 0.63 19.58
CA ILE A 133 -19.32 0.29 19.32
C ILE A 133 -18.97 -0.82 20.30
N VAL A 134 -18.61 -1.99 19.78
CA VAL A 134 -18.11 -3.12 20.58
C VAL A 134 -16.74 -3.55 20.09
N LYS A 135 -15.89 -3.97 21.03
CA LYS A 135 -14.51 -4.40 20.79
C LYS A 135 -14.29 -5.80 21.35
N THR A 136 -13.51 -6.61 20.65
CA THR A 136 -12.92 -7.84 21.16
C THR A 136 -11.40 -7.76 21.09
N THR A 137 -10.73 -8.46 22.00
CA THR A 137 -9.26 -8.65 22.01
C THR A 137 -8.88 -10.13 22.10
N ASN A 138 -9.86 -11.02 21.98
CA ASN A 138 -9.71 -12.47 22.10
C ASN A 138 -10.47 -13.22 21.00
N ALA A 139 -10.37 -12.73 19.77
CA ALA A 139 -10.96 -13.34 18.58
C ALA A 139 -12.48 -13.54 18.70
N GLY A 140 -13.18 -12.55 19.26
CA GLY A 140 -14.64 -12.57 19.39
C GLY A 140 -15.19 -13.55 20.42
N VAL A 141 -14.36 -14.11 21.30
CA VAL A 141 -14.84 -14.92 22.44
C VAL A 141 -15.63 -14.04 23.40
N ASN A 142 -15.14 -12.84 23.71
CA ASN A 142 -15.84 -11.83 24.48
C ASN A 142 -15.81 -10.47 23.76
N TRP A 143 -16.86 -9.69 23.96
CA TRP A 143 -17.00 -8.34 23.43
C TRP A 143 -17.29 -7.36 24.56
N THR A 144 -16.68 -6.18 24.52
CA THR A 144 -16.87 -5.08 25.47
C THR A 144 -17.37 -3.84 24.75
N THR A 145 -18.34 -3.12 25.32
CA THR A 145 -18.80 -1.84 24.77
C THR A 145 -17.70 -0.79 24.85
N GLN A 146 -17.66 0.12 23.88
CA GLN A 146 -16.83 1.34 23.90
C GLN A 146 -17.76 2.56 23.87
N THR A 147 -17.31 3.67 24.45
CA THR A 147 -18.11 4.90 24.49
C THR A 147 -17.97 5.68 23.19
N SER A 148 -19.11 6.04 22.59
CA SER A 148 -19.18 6.99 21.48
C SER A 148 -19.39 8.41 22.03
N PRO A 149 -18.76 9.44 21.45
CA PRO A 149 -19.06 10.82 21.80
C PRO A 149 -20.40 11.30 21.21
N TYR A 150 -20.99 10.55 20.27
CA TYR A 150 -22.34 10.81 19.77
C TYR A 150 -23.38 9.98 20.52
N SER A 151 -24.57 10.55 20.73
CA SER A 151 -25.73 9.84 21.29
C SER A 151 -26.71 9.47 20.18
N PHE A 152 -27.26 8.25 20.22
CA PHE A 152 -28.27 7.74 19.27
C PHE A 152 -27.86 7.84 17.79
N ALA A 153 -26.57 7.75 17.49
CA ALA A 153 -26.07 7.86 16.13
C ALA A 153 -26.12 6.52 15.40
N TYR A 154 -26.22 6.56 14.08
CA TYR A 154 -26.15 5.37 13.23
C TYR A 154 -24.71 5.21 12.75
N ASN A 155 -23.91 4.36 13.41
CA ASN A 155 -22.55 4.09 12.94
C ASN A 155 -22.61 3.13 11.74
N THR A 156 -22.09 3.57 10.61
CA THR A 156 -22.32 2.93 9.29
C THR A 156 -21.12 2.15 8.78
N SER A 157 -19.90 2.53 9.15
CA SER A 157 -18.69 1.79 8.80
C SER A 157 -17.58 1.97 9.85
N VAL A 158 -16.66 1.02 9.90
CA VAL A 158 -15.47 1.06 10.75
C VAL A 158 -14.26 0.62 9.93
N ASP A 159 -13.15 1.33 10.08
CA ASP A 159 -11.90 1.06 9.39
C ASP A 159 -10.70 1.37 10.28
N PHE A 160 -9.61 0.62 10.13
CA PHE A 160 -8.40 0.76 10.94
C PHE A 160 -7.17 0.69 10.04
N VAL A 161 -6.24 1.62 10.25
CA VAL A 161 -4.96 1.64 9.53
C VAL A 161 -3.85 0.87 10.27
N ASP A 162 -4.00 0.76 11.59
CA ASP A 162 -3.14 -0.03 12.47
C ASP A 162 -3.93 -0.44 13.74
N VAL A 163 -3.28 -1.11 14.70
CA VAL A 163 -3.91 -1.58 15.94
C VAL A 163 -4.45 -0.46 16.85
N ASN A 164 -3.90 0.75 16.75
CA ASN A 164 -4.20 1.90 17.59
C ASN A 164 -5.11 2.91 16.89
N THR A 165 -4.95 3.09 15.58
CA THR A 165 -5.59 4.15 14.81
C THR A 165 -6.74 3.63 13.96
N GLY A 166 -7.94 4.12 14.26
CA GLY A 166 -9.17 3.71 13.59
C GLY A 166 -10.19 4.82 13.45
N TYR A 167 -11.15 4.61 12.56
CA TYR A 167 -12.13 5.58 12.11
C TYR A 167 -13.51 4.94 12.01
N ILE A 168 -14.54 5.69 12.37
CA ILE A 168 -15.94 5.27 12.21
C ILE A 168 -16.69 6.37 11.45
N SER A 169 -17.47 5.98 10.45
CA SER A 169 -18.46 6.87 9.84
C SER A 169 -19.80 6.72 10.54
N SER A 170 -20.52 7.82 10.64
CA SER A 170 -21.80 7.87 11.33
C SER A 170 -22.76 8.84 10.66
N GLY A 171 -24.07 8.65 10.88
CA GLY A 171 -25.09 9.63 10.54
C GLY A 171 -24.88 11.01 11.20
N SER A 172 -24.10 11.08 12.29
CA SER A 172 -23.79 12.31 13.02
C SER A 172 -22.44 12.93 12.66
N GLY A 173 -21.62 12.28 11.82
CA GLY A 173 -20.28 12.76 11.47
C GLY A 173 -19.26 11.62 11.42
N LEU A 174 -17.98 11.94 11.64
CA LEU A 174 -16.89 10.95 11.71
C LEU A 174 -16.32 10.88 13.13
N LEU A 175 -15.80 9.71 13.50
CA LEU A 175 -15.08 9.46 14.74
C LEU A 175 -13.67 8.93 14.44
N ARG A 176 -12.73 9.22 15.34
CA ARG A 176 -11.36 8.71 15.31
C ARG A 176 -10.93 8.17 16.67
N THR A 177 -10.11 7.13 16.66
CA THR A 177 -9.30 6.71 17.81
C THR A 177 -7.82 6.70 17.40
N THR A 178 -6.93 6.93 18.37
CA THR A 178 -5.48 6.73 18.25
C THR A 178 -4.92 5.82 19.36
N ASN A 179 -5.79 5.21 20.16
CA ASN A 179 -5.44 4.35 21.30
C ASN A 179 -6.26 3.04 21.31
N GLY A 180 -6.58 2.53 20.12
CA GLY A 180 -7.26 1.24 19.93
C GLY A 180 -8.68 1.22 20.51
N GLY A 181 -9.44 2.31 20.36
CA GLY A 181 -10.83 2.41 20.79
C GLY A 181 -11.04 2.70 22.28
N THR A 182 -9.96 2.83 23.07
CA THR A 182 -10.05 3.24 24.47
C THR A 182 -10.76 4.60 24.61
N ASN A 183 -10.54 5.49 23.64
CA ASN A 183 -11.33 6.71 23.48
C ASN A 183 -11.63 6.97 22.00
N TRP A 184 -12.87 7.38 21.71
CA TRP A 184 -13.30 7.85 20.39
C TRP A 184 -13.60 9.35 20.44
N ILE A 185 -12.99 10.10 19.54
CA ILE A 185 -13.18 11.55 19.41
C ILE A 185 -13.95 11.88 18.13
N ALA A 186 -14.86 12.85 18.22
CA ALA A 186 -15.53 13.42 17.05
C ALA A 186 -14.50 14.19 16.21
N MET A 187 -14.53 13.99 14.89
CA MET A 187 -13.62 14.65 13.96
C MET A 187 -14.21 15.95 13.44
N ASN A 188 -13.36 16.93 13.17
CA ASN A 188 -13.76 18.18 12.54
C ASN A 188 -13.90 18.01 11.02
N ALA A 189 -14.94 17.30 10.59
CA ALA A 189 -15.28 17.10 9.19
C ALA A 189 -16.41 18.06 8.76
N PRO A 190 -16.53 18.37 7.45
CA PRO A 190 -17.69 19.08 6.93
C PRO A 190 -19.00 18.46 7.41
N SER A 191 -19.99 19.30 7.73
CA SER A 191 -21.27 18.84 8.26
C SER A 191 -21.96 17.84 7.32
N GLY A 192 -22.45 16.75 7.90
CA GLY A 192 -23.20 15.71 7.20
C GLY A 192 -23.04 14.35 7.86
N GLY A 193 -24.02 13.48 7.64
CA GLY A 193 -23.86 12.05 7.93
C GLY A 193 -23.05 11.38 6.84
N TYR A 194 -22.20 10.41 7.20
CA TYR A 194 -21.36 9.65 6.27
C TYR A 194 -21.70 8.17 6.35
N TYR A 195 -21.63 7.49 5.19
CA TYR A 195 -21.96 6.07 5.06
C TYR A 195 -20.72 5.16 5.02
N LYS A 196 -19.63 5.65 4.44
CA LYS A 196 -18.37 4.91 4.39
C LYS A 196 -17.22 5.87 4.66
N VAL A 197 -16.30 5.46 5.52
CA VAL A 197 -14.97 6.04 5.67
C VAL A 197 -13.95 4.93 5.40
N GLN A 198 -12.86 5.26 4.73
CA GLN A 198 -11.73 4.37 4.58
C GLN A 198 -10.44 5.17 4.56
N PHE A 199 -9.41 4.66 5.23
CA PHE A 199 -8.07 5.21 5.28
C PHE A 199 -7.02 4.22 4.80
N ARG A 200 -5.93 4.76 4.26
CA ARG A 200 -4.67 4.07 4.06
C ARG A 200 -3.56 5.03 4.50
N ASN A 201 -2.83 4.65 5.54
CA ASN A 201 -1.90 5.54 6.23
C ASN A 201 -2.61 6.84 6.69
N ASN A 202 -2.10 8.01 6.30
CA ASN A 202 -2.70 9.31 6.64
C ASN A 202 -3.77 9.78 5.64
N PHE A 203 -4.01 9.02 4.56
CA PHE A 203 -4.98 9.38 3.55
C PHE A 203 -6.33 8.76 3.83
N GLY A 204 -7.38 9.57 3.83
CA GLY A 204 -8.74 9.09 4.05
C GLY A 204 -9.73 9.70 3.09
N TYR A 205 -10.76 8.93 2.75
CA TYR A 205 -11.95 9.41 2.08
C TYR A 205 -13.19 9.05 2.89
N ALA A 206 -14.18 9.92 2.89
CA ALA A 206 -15.52 9.60 3.37
C ALA A 206 -16.59 10.05 2.39
N VAL A 207 -17.67 9.29 2.29
CA VAL A 207 -18.77 9.52 1.34
C VAL A 207 -20.14 9.42 2.00
N ASN A 208 -21.15 10.04 1.38
CA ASN A 208 -22.51 10.03 1.91
C ASN A 208 -23.62 9.86 0.85
N SER A 209 -24.86 9.81 1.33
CA SER A 209 -26.07 9.62 0.52
C SER A 209 -26.45 10.78 -0.40
N SER A 210 -25.79 11.94 -0.30
CA SER A 210 -25.99 13.07 -1.23
C SER A 210 -24.93 13.12 -2.33
N GLY A 211 -24.06 12.11 -2.42
CA GLY A 211 -22.94 12.08 -3.35
C GLY A 211 -21.74 12.94 -2.93
N LYS A 212 -21.73 13.46 -1.69
CA LYS A 212 -20.59 14.22 -1.15
C LYS A 212 -19.41 13.28 -0.94
N ILE A 213 -18.22 13.78 -1.26
CA ILE A 213 -16.94 13.13 -1.02
C ILE A 213 -16.07 14.12 -0.26
N ILE A 214 -15.50 13.71 0.88
CA ILE A 214 -14.49 14.48 1.59
C ILE A 214 -13.18 13.68 1.64
N LYS A 215 -12.06 14.39 1.59
CA LYS A 215 -10.70 13.83 1.58
C LYS A 215 -9.90 14.40 2.75
N SER A 216 -9.13 13.55 3.39
CA SER A 216 -8.09 13.94 4.34
C SER A 216 -6.73 13.42 3.88
N ILE A 217 -5.69 14.19 4.16
CA ILE A 217 -4.28 13.84 3.88
C ILE A 217 -3.43 13.78 5.17
N ASP A 218 -4.03 13.99 6.34
CA ASP A 218 -3.35 14.20 7.62
C ASP A 218 -3.94 13.32 8.74
N GLY A 219 -4.40 12.12 8.40
CA GLY A 219 -4.98 11.18 9.34
C GLY A 219 -6.32 11.66 9.92
N GLY A 220 -7.06 12.45 9.14
CA GLY A 220 -8.38 12.94 9.51
C GLY A 220 -8.35 14.12 10.48
N THR A 221 -7.22 14.81 10.59
CA THR A 221 -7.10 16.04 11.39
C THR A 221 -7.82 17.19 10.70
N SER A 222 -7.72 17.26 9.37
CA SER A 222 -8.48 18.17 8.51
C SER A 222 -9.09 17.44 7.31
N TRP A 223 -10.12 18.06 6.74
CA TRP A 223 -10.90 17.50 5.64
C TRP A 223 -11.22 18.56 4.60
N ILE A 224 -11.11 18.18 3.33
CA ILE A 224 -11.41 19.02 2.18
C ILE A 224 -12.51 18.33 1.37
N GLU A 225 -13.60 19.05 1.11
CA GLU A 225 -14.65 18.57 0.21
C GLU A 225 -14.13 18.47 -1.23
N GLN A 226 -14.39 17.34 -1.88
CA GLN A 226 -13.95 17.08 -3.24
C GLN A 226 -15.09 17.38 -4.21
N PRO A 227 -14.79 17.99 -5.38
CA PRO A 227 -15.76 18.11 -6.45
C PRO A 227 -16.31 16.72 -6.84
N THR A 228 -17.62 16.63 -6.97
CA THR A 228 -18.32 15.42 -7.42
C THR A 228 -19.01 15.68 -8.75
N VAL A 229 -19.02 14.67 -9.62
CA VAL A 229 -19.75 14.69 -10.90
C VAL A 229 -21.15 14.08 -10.78
N THR A 230 -21.57 13.72 -9.56
CA THR A 230 -22.84 13.04 -9.30
C THR A 230 -23.47 13.55 -8.01
N ASN A 231 -24.80 13.55 -8.00
CA ASN A 231 -25.63 13.76 -6.81
C ASN A 231 -26.22 12.43 -6.29
N ASN A 232 -25.88 11.30 -6.93
CA ASN A 232 -26.31 9.99 -6.47
C ASN A 232 -25.61 9.65 -5.14
N GLY A 233 -26.35 9.06 -4.21
CA GLY A 233 -25.77 8.61 -2.95
C GLY A 233 -24.65 7.61 -3.14
N LEU A 234 -23.54 7.83 -2.42
CA LEU A 234 -22.35 7.00 -2.41
C LEU A 234 -22.28 6.25 -1.07
N TYR A 235 -22.05 4.94 -1.14
CA TYR A 235 -22.18 4.01 0.00
C TYR A 235 -20.98 3.09 0.17
N ALA A 236 -20.07 3.04 -0.81
CA ALA A 236 -18.89 2.19 -0.76
C ALA A 236 -17.63 2.99 -1.12
N LEU A 237 -16.52 2.61 -0.50
CA LEU A 237 -15.17 3.07 -0.78
C LEU A 237 -14.25 1.85 -0.86
N TYR A 238 -13.28 1.90 -1.77
CA TYR A 238 -12.25 0.89 -1.90
C TYR A 238 -10.94 1.50 -2.40
N PHE A 239 -9.85 1.29 -1.66
CA PHE A 239 -8.48 1.55 -2.12
C PHE A 239 -7.92 0.32 -2.84
N ASN A 240 -7.56 0.44 -4.13
CA ASN A 240 -6.86 -0.63 -4.83
C ASN A 240 -5.35 -0.66 -4.51
N THR A 241 -4.62 -1.64 -5.02
CA THR A 241 -3.16 -1.80 -4.82
C THR A 241 -2.34 -0.62 -5.34
N ASP A 242 -2.83 0.07 -6.37
CA ASP A 242 -2.16 1.22 -6.98
C ASP A 242 -2.58 2.56 -6.35
N ASN A 243 -3.24 2.50 -5.18
CA ASN A 243 -3.76 3.65 -4.43
C ASN A 243 -4.83 4.50 -5.15
N TYR A 244 -5.50 3.95 -6.17
CA TYR A 244 -6.76 4.51 -6.65
C TYR A 244 -7.87 4.27 -5.62
N VAL A 245 -8.74 5.25 -5.46
CA VAL A 245 -9.95 5.14 -4.65
C VAL A 245 -11.14 5.04 -5.58
N TYR A 246 -11.97 4.03 -5.33
CA TYR A 246 -13.25 3.83 -5.99
C TYR A 246 -14.36 4.19 -5.02
N ALA A 247 -15.32 4.99 -5.46
CA ALA A 247 -16.56 5.22 -4.74
C ALA A 247 -17.72 4.59 -5.50
N GLY A 248 -18.49 3.73 -4.82
CA GLY A 248 -19.67 3.08 -5.37
C GLY A 248 -20.95 3.69 -4.81
N GLY A 249 -21.96 3.86 -5.66
CA GLY A 249 -23.23 4.49 -5.30
C GLY A 249 -24.45 3.93 -6.03
N LEU A 250 -25.59 4.59 -5.82
CA LEU A 250 -26.87 4.19 -6.42
C LEU A 250 -26.84 4.23 -7.95
N ILE A 251 -27.74 3.48 -8.56
CA ILE A 251 -27.96 3.45 -10.02
C ILE A 251 -26.67 3.09 -10.79
N GLY A 252 -25.85 2.19 -10.20
CA GLY A 252 -24.60 1.73 -10.82
C GLY A 252 -23.48 2.78 -10.85
N THR A 253 -23.59 3.85 -10.07
CA THR A 253 -22.56 4.91 -10.02
C THR A 253 -21.25 4.34 -9.51
N ILE A 254 -20.17 4.49 -10.29
CA ILE A 254 -18.81 4.17 -9.89
C ILE A 254 -17.93 5.36 -10.24
N LEU A 255 -17.34 5.97 -9.23
CA LEU A 255 -16.33 7.01 -9.39
C LEU A 255 -14.96 6.39 -9.11
N LYS A 256 -13.95 6.82 -9.86
CA LYS A 256 -12.56 6.42 -9.66
C LYS A 256 -11.73 7.70 -9.61
N THR A 257 -10.83 7.81 -8.64
CA THR A 257 -9.86 8.91 -8.61
C THR A 257 -8.96 8.86 -9.84
N ILE A 258 -8.62 10.03 -10.38
CA ILE A 258 -7.57 10.14 -11.39
C ILE A 258 -6.18 9.95 -10.75
N PRO A 259 -5.16 9.44 -11.49
CA PRO A 259 -3.82 9.15 -10.94
C PRO A 259 -3.00 10.35 -10.43
N THR A 260 -3.58 11.54 -10.32
CA THR A 260 -2.85 12.80 -10.12
C THR A 260 -3.01 13.41 -8.73
N GLU A 261 -3.66 12.71 -7.79
CA GLU A 261 -4.05 13.30 -6.50
C GLU A 261 -3.47 12.57 -5.26
N LEU A 262 -2.45 11.74 -5.45
CA LEU A 262 -1.60 11.22 -4.38
C LEU A 262 -0.38 12.13 -4.20
N LEU A 263 -0.63 13.38 -3.82
CA LEU A 263 0.39 14.32 -3.35
C LEU A 263 1.01 13.90 -1.99
N GLN A 264 1.37 12.62 -1.81
CA GLN A 264 2.43 12.17 -0.87
C GLN A 264 3.48 11.28 -1.53
N VAL A 265 3.33 10.94 -2.82
CA VAL A 265 4.43 10.32 -3.54
C VAL A 265 5.41 11.41 -3.93
N THR A 266 6.59 11.39 -3.30
CA THR A 266 7.73 12.15 -3.83
C THR A 266 8.28 11.38 -5.02
N ARG A 267 8.42 12.07 -6.16
CA ARG A 267 9.13 11.52 -7.31
C ARG A 267 10.56 12.05 -7.35
N VAL A 268 11.52 11.16 -7.49
CA VAL A 268 12.92 11.51 -7.76
C VAL A 268 13.26 10.95 -9.13
N ASP A 269 13.44 11.85 -10.09
CA ASP A 269 14.03 11.51 -11.39
C ASP A 269 15.55 11.61 -11.24
N LEU A 270 16.18 10.43 -11.20
CA LEU A 270 17.61 10.29 -11.01
C LEU A 270 18.28 9.97 -12.35
N THR A 271 19.32 10.72 -12.68
CA THR A 271 20.24 10.39 -13.77
C THR A 271 21.57 9.93 -13.18
N MET A 272 21.98 8.70 -13.50
CA MET A 272 23.21 8.09 -13.02
C MET A 272 23.72 7.03 -14.00
N PHE A 273 24.98 6.64 -13.85
CA PHE A 273 25.60 5.55 -14.61
C PHE A 273 26.33 4.63 -13.62
N ILE A 274 26.42 3.35 -13.97
CA ILE A 274 27.28 2.38 -13.29
C ILE A 274 28.50 2.17 -14.17
N GLU A 275 29.70 2.25 -13.58
CA GLU A 275 30.97 2.23 -14.31
C GLU A 275 31.09 1.03 -15.24
N GLY A 276 30.89 -0.19 -14.72
CA GLY A 276 31.02 -1.40 -15.51
C GLY A 276 29.97 -1.53 -16.62
N PHE A 277 28.79 -0.92 -16.44
CA PHE A 277 27.66 -1.08 -17.36
C PHE A 277 27.64 -0.03 -18.46
N TYR A 278 28.50 1.00 -18.39
CA TYR A 278 28.52 2.08 -19.37
C TYR A 278 29.38 1.73 -20.59
N ASN A 279 28.79 1.83 -21.78
CA ASN A 279 29.48 1.70 -23.05
C ASN A 279 29.74 3.10 -23.64
N PRO A 280 30.99 3.62 -23.59
CA PRO A 280 31.31 4.95 -24.09
C PRO A 280 31.17 5.07 -25.61
N SER A 281 31.39 3.99 -26.36
CA SER A 281 31.30 3.98 -27.83
C SER A 281 29.87 4.14 -28.33
N LEU A 282 28.91 3.57 -27.60
CA LEU A 282 27.48 3.66 -27.92
C LEU A 282 26.78 4.78 -27.15
N ASN A 283 27.45 5.36 -26.14
CA ASN A 283 26.86 6.32 -25.20
C ASN A 283 25.59 5.77 -24.53
N THR A 284 25.62 4.48 -24.18
CA THR A 284 24.52 3.76 -23.53
C THR A 284 25.02 3.02 -22.29
N GLN A 285 24.10 2.59 -21.43
CA GLN A 285 24.43 1.73 -20.30
C GLN A 285 23.48 0.53 -20.21
N VAL A 286 23.95 -0.59 -19.66
CA VAL A 286 23.14 -1.80 -19.49
C VAL A 286 21.99 -1.54 -18.52
N ARG A 287 20.76 -1.85 -18.94
CA ARG A 287 19.56 -1.65 -18.11
C ARG A 287 19.57 -2.60 -16.93
N ASP A 288 19.39 -2.07 -15.72
CA ASP A 288 19.30 -2.90 -14.52
C ASP A 288 18.50 -2.24 -13.39
N THR A 289 18.13 -3.05 -12.41
CA THR A 289 17.40 -2.68 -11.22
C THR A 289 18.31 -1.98 -10.23
N VAL A 290 17.91 -0.77 -9.84
CA VAL A 290 18.58 0.05 -8.84
C VAL A 290 17.64 0.24 -7.66
N ARG A 291 18.17 0.09 -6.45
CA ARG A 291 17.46 0.42 -5.22
C ARG A 291 17.98 1.73 -4.66
N ALA A 292 17.06 2.65 -4.35
CA ALA A 292 17.39 3.92 -3.74
C ALA A 292 16.70 4.08 -2.39
N TYR A 293 17.29 4.88 -1.54
CA TYR A 293 16.76 5.21 -0.22
C TYR A 293 16.81 6.70 0.02
N LEU A 294 15.81 7.20 0.74
CA LEU A 294 15.88 8.50 1.39
C LEU A 294 16.34 8.30 2.81
N ARG A 295 17.41 9.01 3.20
CA ARG A 295 17.95 9.00 4.55
C ARG A 295 17.86 10.39 5.16
N SER A 296 17.59 10.44 6.47
CA SER A 296 17.59 11.69 7.23
C SER A 296 18.85 12.51 6.93
N ALA A 297 18.73 13.83 6.79
CA ALA A 297 19.89 14.73 6.66
C ALA A 297 20.67 14.91 7.97
N SER A 298 20.16 14.38 9.09
CA SER A 298 20.81 14.44 10.40
C SER A 298 21.25 13.06 10.88
N SER A 299 22.41 13.00 11.54
CA SER A 299 22.94 11.80 12.19
C SER A 299 21.88 11.23 13.16
N PRO A 300 21.60 9.91 13.15
CA PRO A 300 22.39 8.83 12.54
C PRO A 300 22.03 8.49 11.08
N TYR A 301 21.44 9.43 10.34
CA TYR A 301 21.09 9.30 8.92
C TYR A 301 20.22 8.07 8.65
N ALA A 302 19.23 7.88 9.53
CA ALA A 302 18.31 6.76 9.47
C ALA A 302 17.58 6.72 8.13
N ARG A 303 17.37 5.51 7.60
CA ARG A 303 16.54 5.31 6.40
C ARG A 303 15.10 5.69 6.71
N VAL A 304 14.55 6.59 5.91
CA VAL A 304 13.18 7.09 5.99
C VAL A 304 12.28 6.39 5.00
N ASP A 305 12.75 6.20 3.77
CA ASP A 305 11.96 5.56 2.72
C ASP A 305 12.85 4.82 1.72
N SER A 306 12.24 4.00 0.86
CA SER A 306 12.93 3.23 -0.18
C SER A 306 12.12 3.16 -1.46
N ALA A 307 12.82 3.11 -2.59
CA ALA A 307 12.23 2.91 -3.90
C ALA A 307 13.11 1.99 -4.74
N VAL A 308 12.52 1.30 -5.71
CA VAL A 308 13.21 0.46 -6.69
C VAL A 308 12.72 0.86 -8.07
N ALA A 309 13.64 0.98 -9.03
CA ALA A 309 13.31 1.23 -10.43
C ALA A 309 14.36 0.57 -11.33
N VAL A 310 13.97 0.31 -12.58
CA VAL A 310 14.90 -0.16 -13.63
C VAL A 310 15.45 1.07 -14.34
N MET A 311 16.78 1.17 -14.39
CA MET A 311 17.49 2.23 -15.09
C MET A 311 17.39 2.02 -16.61
N SER A 312 17.18 3.13 -17.33
CA SER A 312 17.15 3.14 -18.80
C SER A 312 18.56 3.08 -19.40
N GLU A 313 18.64 2.89 -20.72
CA GLU A 313 19.92 2.91 -21.46
C GLU A 313 20.63 4.27 -21.40
N ASN A 314 19.88 5.35 -21.12
CA ASN A 314 20.41 6.71 -20.96
C ASN A 314 20.74 7.06 -19.50
N GLY A 315 20.73 6.08 -18.59
CA GLY A 315 21.04 6.30 -17.17
C GLY A 315 19.92 6.96 -16.35
N VAL A 316 18.70 7.07 -16.89
CA VAL A 316 17.56 7.71 -16.20
C VAL A 316 16.69 6.66 -15.52
N LEU A 317 16.29 6.91 -14.27
CA LEU A 317 15.28 6.15 -13.53
C LEU A 317 14.34 7.08 -12.75
N SER A 318 13.05 6.72 -12.68
CA SER A 318 12.03 7.45 -11.92
C SER A 318 11.67 6.68 -10.65
N LEU A 319 12.10 7.19 -9.51
CA LEU A 319 11.86 6.61 -8.19
C LEU A 319 10.64 7.24 -7.51
N ARG A 320 9.86 6.43 -6.80
CA ARG A 320 8.65 6.86 -6.08
C ARG A 320 8.76 6.52 -4.60
N PHE A 321 8.80 7.54 -3.76
CA PHE A 321 8.86 7.44 -2.30
C PHE A 321 7.50 7.80 -1.72
N SER A 322 6.88 6.87 -0.99
CA SER A 322 5.49 6.98 -0.53
C SER A 322 5.36 7.38 0.94
N ASN A 323 6.45 7.33 1.71
CA ASN A 323 6.46 7.52 3.16
C ASN A 323 7.25 8.78 3.58
N ALA A 324 8.07 9.35 2.71
CA ALA A 324 8.86 10.54 3.03
C ALA A 324 7.99 11.81 3.05
N SER A 325 8.06 12.58 4.15
CA SER A 325 7.49 13.93 4.24
C SER A 325 8.38 14.97 3.55
N SER A 326 7.87 16.17 3.27
CA SER A 326 8.71 17.27 2.80
C SER A 326 9.84 17.54 3.81
N GLY A 327 11.06 17.73 3.33
CA GLY A 327 12.24 17.88 4.17
C GLY A 327 13.54 17.69 3.39
N GLN A 328 14.66 17.75 4.10
CA GLN A 328 15.98 17.55 3.53
C GLN A 328 16.44 16.10 3.75
N TYR A 329 16.91 15.44 2.71
CA TYR A 329 17.34 14.03 2.75
C TYR A 329 18.59 13.79 1.92
N TYR A 330 19.38 12.81 2.32
CA TYR A 330 20.34 12.19 1.41
C TYR A 330 19.63 11.14 0.57
N ILE A 331 19.93 11.11 -0.74
CA ILE A 331 19.53 10.03 -1.64
C ILE A 331 20.70 9.06 -1.68
N THR A 332 20.48 7.81 -1.30
CA THR A 332 21.52 6.77 -1.40
C THR A 332 21.11 5.72 -2.42
N VAL A 333 22.06 5.31 -3.24
CA VAL A 333 21.85 4.36 -4.33
C VAL A 333 22.63 3.09 -4.03
N LYS A 334 21.99 1.93 -4.23
CA LYS A 334 22.62 0.61 -4.22
C LYS A 334 22.26 -0.12 -5.52
N HIS A 335 23.28 -0.67 -6.15
CA HIS A 335 23.19 -1.56 -7.31
C HIS A 335 23.97 -2.84 -6.99
N ARG A 336 23.70 -3.92 -7.72
CA ARG A 336 24.09 -5.29 -7.32
C ARG A 336 25.60 -5.51 -7.20
N ASN A 337 26.41 -4.69 -7.86
CA ASN A 337 27.86 -4.85 -7.99
C ASN A 337 28.58 -3.50 -7.91
N SER A 338 27.97 -2.50 -7.28
CA SER A 338 28.52 -1.16 -7.11
C SER A 338 28.59 -0.80 -5.64
N ILE A 339 29.49 0.12 -5.30
CA ILE A 339 29.49 0.71 -3.96
C ILE A 339 28.17 1.46 -3.69
N GLU A 340 27.77 1.54 -2.43
CA GLU A 340 26.70 2.45 -2.00
C GLU A 340 27.17 3.90 -2.17
N THR A 341 26.45 4.70 -2.98
CA THR A 341 26.79 6.10 -3.22
C THR A 341 25.71 7.02 -2.69
N TRP A 342 26.12 8.08 -2.00
CA TRP A 342 25.26 9.09 -1.40
C TRP A 342 25.25 10.35 -2.25
N SER A 343 24.10 11.03 -2.34
CA SER A 343 23.97 12.35 -2.96
C SER A 343 24.90 13.37 -2.30
N ARG A 344 25.10 14.52 -2.97
CA ARG A 344 26.02 15.58 -2.55
C ARG A 344 25.88 15.99 -1.08
N ALA A 345 26.96 16.55 -0.53
CA ALA A 345 26.98 17.11 0.81
C ALA A 345 25.83 18.10 1.04
N GLY A 346 25.17 17.98 2.20
CA GLY A 346 23.99 18.77 2.55
C GLY A 346 22.66 18.16 2.12
N GLY A 347 22.65 17.13 1.27
CA GLY A 347 21.42 16.46 0.82
C GLY A 347 20.54 17.32 -0.10
N GLU A 348 19.38 16.79 -0.44
CA GLU A 348 18.39 17.40 -1.32
C GLU A 348 17.10 17.76 -0.58
N ASN A 349 16.54 18.91 -0.94
CA ASN A 349 15.22 19.29 -0.48
C ASN A 349 14.18 18.54 -1.30
N ILE A 350 13.41 17.71 -0.61
CA ILE A 350 12.28 16.98 -1.15
C ILE A 350 11.01 17.69 -0.72
N THR A 351 10.17 18.01 -1.69
CA THR A 351 8.82 18.51 -1.45
C THR A 351 7.84 17.44 -1.91
N VAL A 352 7.03 16.98 -0.96
CA VAL A 352 5.96 16.02 -1.22
C VAL A 352 5.04 16.52 -2.34
N GLY A 353 4.72 15.63 -3.29
CA GLY A 353 3.87 15.94 -4.44
C GLY A 353 4.58 16.67 -5.58
N SER A 354 5.89 16.91 -5.46
CA SER A 354 6.74 17.44 -6.52
C SER A 354 7.69 16.38 -7.10
N THR A 355 8.31 16.70 -8.23
CA THR A 355 9.41 15.90 -8.80
C THR A 355 10.73 16.61 -8.51
N LEU A 356 11.63 15.93 -7.79
CA LEU A 356 13.03 16.30 -7.69
C LEU A 356 13.78 15.70 -8.89
N ASN A 357 14.45 16.54 -9.68
CA ASN A 357 15.37 16.09 -10.71
C ASN A 357 16.79 16.13 -10.14
N TYR A 358 17.42 14.96 -9.99
CA TYR A 358 18.79 14.85 -9.49
C TYR A 358 19.67 14.18 -10.54
N ASN A 359 20.60 14.94 -11.12
CA ASN A 359 21.62 14.38 -11.98
C ASN A 359 22.88 14.11 -11.14
N MET A 360 23.24 12.84 -10.97
CA MET A 360 24.44 12.41 -10.28
C MET A 360 25.67 12.38 -11.20
N SER A 361 25.44 12.42 -12.52
CA SER A 361 26.47 12.15 -13.53
C SER A 361 27.09 13.38 -14.19
N ASP A 362 26.59 14.60 -13.91
CA ASP A 362 27.06 15.83 -14.56
C ASP A 362 28.31 16.42 -13.89
N GLN A 363 28.51 16.21 -12.59
CA GLN A 363 29.64 16.73 -11.82
C GLN A 363 30.09 15.76 -10.73
N GLN A 364 31.39 15.74 -10.44
CA GLN A 364 31.95 14.84 -9.43
C GLN A 364 31.37 15.10 -8.01
N ASN A 365 31.10 16.35 -7.68
CA ASN A 365 30.57 16.76 -6.38
C ASN A 365 29.06 16.48 -6.21
N ARG A 366 28.43 15.78 -7.16
CA ARG A 366 27.09 15.21 -6.99
C ARG A 366 27.08 13.94 -6.14
N ALA A 367 28.22 13.38 -5.81
CA ALA A 367 28.32 12.39 -4.75
C ALA A 367 28.98 12.99 -3.52
N PHE A 368 28.54 12.55 -2.35
CA PHE A 368 29.24 12.87 -1.11
C PHE A 368 30.72 12.45 -1.22
N GLY A 369 31.63 13.32 -0.78
CA GLY A 369 33.06 13.05 -0.85
C GLY A 369 33.64 12.98 -2.27
N ASN A 370 32.94 13.48 -3.29
CA ASN A 370 33.34 13.36 -4.71
C ASN A 370 33.50 11.90 -5.17
N ASN A 371 32.70 11.00 -4.59
CA ASN A 371 32.84 9.54 -4.75
C ASN A 371 32.24 9.00 -6.06
N LEU A 372 32.72 9.53 -7.19
CA LEU A 372 32.33 9.10 -8.55
C LEU A 372 33.54 8.99 -9.47
N LYS A 373 33.47 8.04 -10.40
CA LYS A 373 34.43 7.85 -11.49
C LYS A 373 34.07 8.71 -12.68
N GLN A 374 35.00 9.48 -13.22
CA GLN A 374 34.80 10.08 -14.55
C GLN A 374 34.94 8.99 -15.62
N ILE A 375 33.89 8.80 -16.43
CA ILE A 375 33.80 7.75 -17.47
C ILE A 375 33.78 8.31 -18.89
N ASP A 376 33.59 9.62 -19.04
CA ASP A 376 33.60 10.29 -20.35
C ASP A 376 34.13 11.73 -20.23
N ASN A 377 34.73 12.23 -21.30
CA ASN A 377 35.29 13.58 -21.39
C ASN A 377 34.38 14.54 -22.14
N SER A 378 33.53 14.06 -23.06
CA SER A 378 32.66 14.93 -23.86
C SER A 378 31.40 14.20 -24.36
N PRO A 379 30.23 14.43 -23.74
CA PRO A 379 30.04 15.28 -22.56
C PRO A 379 30.75 14.68 -21.34
N VAL A 380 31.26 15.53 -20.45
CA VAL A 380 31.82 15.07 -19.18
C VAL A 380 30.76 14.25 -18.45
N ARG A 381 31.12 13.04 -18.03
CA ARG A 381 30.20 12.13 -17.36
C ARG A 381 30.87 11.39 -16.22
N PHE A 382 30.12 11.26 -15.14
CA PHE A 382 30.51 10.54 -13.94
C PHE A 382 29.60 9.32 -13.70
N ALA A 383 30.18 8.24 -13.18
CA ALA A 383 29.50 7.01 -12.81
C ALA A 383 29.81 6.61 -11.37
N ILE A 384 28.93 5.79 -10.79
CA ILE A 384 29.18 5.08 -9.54
C ILE A 384 30.19 3.97 -9.83
N PHE A 385 31.19 3.85 -8.95
CA PHE A 385 32.20 2.80 -9.05
C PHE A 385 31.59 1.40 -8.93
N SER A 386 32.04 0.51 -9.80
CA SER A 386 31.69 -0.91 -9.80
C SER A 386 32.72 -1.74 -9.01
N GLY A 387 32.40 -2.98 -8.71
CA GLY A 387 33.32 -3.97 -8.13
C GLY A 387 33.03 -4.37 -6.67
N ASP A 388 32.11 -3.69 -5.97
CA ASP A 388 31.67 -4.11 -4.62
C ASP A 388 30.59 -5.21 -4.76
N VAL A 389 31.04 -6.42 -5.08
CA VAL A 389 30.20 -7.59 -5.35
C VAL A 389 29.66 -8.20 -4.06
N ASN A 390 30.41 -8.06 -2.97
CA ASN A 390 30.03 -8.59 -1.66
C ASN A 390 29.12 -7.63 -0.86
N GLN A 391 28.99 -6.37 -1.30
CA GLN A 391 28.19 -5.29 -0.71
C GLN A 391 28.61 -4.89 0.71
N ASP A 392 29.90 -5.00 1.03
CA ASP A 392 30.47 -4.58 2.31
C ASP A 392 30.85 -3.09 2.35
N GLY A 393 30.80 -2.42 1.20
CA GLY A 393 31.07 -1.01 1.04
C GLY A 393 32.50 -0.68 0.62
N PHE A 394 33.35 -1.66 0.36
CA PHE A 394 34.68 -1.47 -0.21
C PHE A 394 34.83 -2.32 -1.47
N VAL A 395 35.72 -1.92 -2.37
CA VAL A 395 36.14 -2.75 -3.48
C VAL A 395 37.51 -3.32 -3.12
N ASP A 396 37.57 -4.61 -2.79
CA ASP A 396 38.82 -5.22 -2.34
C ASP A 396 39.06 -6.66 -2.83
N GLY A 397 40.11 -7.29 -2.30
CA GLY A 397 40.50 -8.65 -2.70
C GLY A 397 39.42 -9.71 -2.42
N SER A 398 38.47 -9.42 -1.51
CA SER A 398 37.35 -10.32 -1.24
C SER A 398 36.30 -10.28 -2.35
N ASP A 399 36.09 -9.15 -3.00
CA ASP A 399 35.27 -9.04 -4.21
C ASP A 399 35.94 -9.73 -5.38
N MET A 400 37.24 -9.49 -5.56
CA MET A 400 38.03 -10.14 -6.61
C MET A 400 37.96 -11.66 -6.51
N SER A 401 38.12 -12.19 -5.29
CA SER A 401 38.05 -13.62 -5.04
C SER A 401 36.70 -14.21 -5.44
N ARG A 402 35.60 -13.46 -5.35
CA ARG A 402 34.28 -13.93 -5.81
C ARG A 402 34.19 -13.98 -7.32
N ILE A 403 34.65 -12.92 -7.98
CA ILE A 403 34.67 -12.85 -9.45
C ILE A 403 35.56 -13.95 -10.02
N ASP A 404 36.77 -14.15 -9.49
CA ASP A 404 37.68 -15.20 -9.94
C ASP A 404 37.09 -16.60 -9.78
N ASN A 405 36.44 -16.87 -8.63
CA ASN A 405 35.76 -18.14 -8.41
C ASN A 405 34.61 -18.36 -9.39
N ASP A 406 33.81 -17.34 -9.66
CA ASP A 406 32.68 -17.42 -10.58
C ASP A 406 33.15 -17.54 -12.04
N ALA A 407 34.21 -16.83 -12.42
CA ALA A 407 34.87 -16.93 -13.73
C ALA A 407 35.45 -18.33 -13.96
N PHE A 408 36.15 -18.90 -12.96
CA PHE A 408 36.68 -20.26 -13.02
C PHE A 408 35.58 -21.31 -13.22
N ASN A 409 34.39 -21.05 -12.67
CA ASN A 409 33.22 -21.91 -12.79
C ASN A 409 32.35 -21.60 -14.02
N PHE A 410 32.76 -20.69 -14.89
CA PHE A 410 32.01 -20.25 -16.08
C PHE A 410 30.57 -19.79 -15.75
N VAL A 411 30.41 -19.10 -14.62
CA VAL A 411 29.11 -18.55 -14.20
C VAL A 411 28.63 -17.52 -15.22
N SER A 412 27.34 -17.53 -15.51
CA SER A 412 26.69 -16.63 -16.46
C SER A 412 25.28 -16.26 -16.00
N GLY A 413 24.71 -15.22 -16.62
CA GLY A 413 23.39 -14.71 -16.32
C GLY A 413 23.38 -13.58 -15.30
N TYR A 414 22.27 -13.42 -14.59
CA TYR A 414 22.06 -12.29 -13.67
C TYR A 414 22.72 -12.55 -12.31
N VAL A 415 24.02 -12.31 -12.20
CA VAL A 415 24.82 -12.47 -10.97
C VAL A 415 25.55 -11.17 -10.61
N ALA A 416 25.92 -11.01 -9.34
CA ALA A 416 26.62 -9.80 -8.88
C ALA A 416 28.07 -9.73 -9.40
N SER A 417 28.69 -10.88 -9.65
CA SER A 417 30.05 -11.02 -10.20
C SER A 417 30.16 -10.69 -11.69
N ASP A 418 29.03 -10.58 -12.40
CA ASP A 418 28.93 -9.98 -13.74
C ASP A 418 28.90 -8.45 -13.56
N VAL A 419 30.09 -7.87 -13.45
CA VAL A 419 30.39 -6.48 -13.11
C VAL A 419 30.14 -5.57 -14.31
N ASN A 420 30.37 -6.05 -15.53
CA ASN A 420 30.17 -5.30 -16.76
C ASN A 420 28.76 -5.44 -17.36
N GLY A 421 27.99 -6.45 -16.95
CA GLY A 421 26.61 -6.67 -17.38
C GLY A 421 26.47 -7.33 -18.75
N ASP A 422 27.51 -7.98 -19.26
CA ASP A 422 27.49 -8.67 -20.56
C ASP A 422 26.87 -10.08 -20.49
N GLY A 423 26.62 -10.57 -19.27
CA GLY A 423 25.96 -11.84 -19.00
C GLY A 423 26.91 -13.02 -18.80
N THR A 424 28.22 -12.80 -18.79
CA THR A 424 29.25 -13.78 -18.46
C THR A 424 30.21 -13.23 -17.41
N VAL A 425 30.67 -14.08 -16.48
CA VAL A 425 31.70 -13.67 -15.52
C VAL A 425 33.07 -14.06 -16.06
N ASP A 426 33.92 -13.08 -16.35
CA ASP A 426 35.25 -13.31 -16.89
C ASP A 426 36.31 -12.28 -16.46
N GLY A 427 37.48 -12.31 -17.10
CA GLY A 427 38.60 -11.43 -16.76
C GLY A 427 38.30 -9.94 -16.98
N SER A 428 37.29 -9.58 -17.77
CA SER A 428 36.87 -8.20 -17.98
C SER A 428 36.15 -7.62 -16.76
N ASP A 429 35.36 -8.43 -16.04
CA ASP A 429 34.76 -8.07 -14.75
C ASP A 429 35.83 -7.89 -13.67
N GLY A 430 36.78 -8.83 -13.65
CA GLY A 430 37.95 -8.77 -12.77
C GLY A 430 38.75 -7.50 -13.01
N SER A 431 38.99 -7.12 -14.26
CA SER A 431 39.74 -5.91 -14.60
C SER A 431 39.13 -4.63 -14.03
N ILE A 432 37.79 -4.50 -14.03
CA ILE A 432 37.11 -3.33 -13.43
C ILE A 432 37.33 -3.31 -11.91
N THR A 433 37.11 -4.45 -11.27
CA THR A 433 37.22 -4.60 -9.81
C THR A 433 38.66 -4.40 -9.33
N GLU A 434 39.65 -4.87 -10.09
CA GLU A 434 41.08 -4.76 -9.74
C GLU A 434 41.53 -3.31 -9.76
N ASN A 435 41.16 -2.57 -10.81
CA ASN A 435 41.47 -1.16 -10.94
C ASN A 435 40.89 -0.34 -9.78
N ASN A 436 39.66 -0.64 -9.37
CA ASN A 436 39.00 0.05 -8.27
C ASN A 436 39.52 -0.36 -6.90
N SER A 437 39.90 -1.63 -6.72
CA SER A 437 40.57 -2.09 -5.52
C SER A 437 41.94 -1.45 -5.35
N PHE A 438 42.73 -1.36 -6.42
CA PHE A 438 44.01 -0.67 -6.40
C PHE A 438 43.88 0.83 -6.08
N ALA A 439 42.75 1.44 -6.46
CA ALA A 439 42.42 2.82 -6.13
C ALA A 439 41.80 3.00 -4.72
N PHE A 440 41.70 1.93 -3.92
CA PHE A 440 41.09 1.91 -2.58
C PHE A 440 39.66 2.47 -2.58
N VAL A 441 38.89 2.14 -3.61
CA VAL A 441 37.52 2.62 -3.76
C VAL A 441 36.64 2.03 -2.66
N GLY A 442 35.83 2.89 -2.05
CA GLY A 442 34.84 2.50 -1.05
C GLY A 442 33.73 3.52 -0.91
N SER A 443 32.66 3.14 -0.23
CA SER A 443 31.53 4.01 0.06
C SER A 443 31.93 5.12 1.03
N ILE A 444 31.71 6.36 0.62
CA ILE A 444 31.88 7.55 1.46
C ILE A 444 30.48 8.05 1.87
N LYS A 445 30.30 8.25 3.18
CA LYS A 445 29.03 8.64 3.80
C LYS A 445 29.18 9.91 4.67
N PRO A 446 28.10 10.68 4.89
CA PRO A 446 28.09 11.88 5.74
C PRO A 446 28.32 11.66 7.23
#